data_AF-A0A6G3THX4-F1
#
_entry.id   AF-A0A6G3THX4-F1
#
_cell.length_a   1.000
_cell.length_b   1.000
_cell.length_c   1.000
_cell.angle_alpha   90.00
_cell.angle_beta   90.00
_cell.angle_gamma   90.00
#
_symmetry.space_group_name_H-M   'P 1'
#
loop_
_entity.id
_entity.type
_entity.pdbx_description
1 polymer ?
#
loop_
_entity_poly.entity_id
_entity_poly.type
_entity_poly.pdbx_seq_one_letter_code
_entity_poly.pdbx_strand_id
1 'polypeptide(L)'
;MTETRRGATATCRPTGTPERHGPIGTQREKEPGEPSDGPGEAVVEGHEAALLLSESRASVDPELRSAIATLPESMRRVALYHFGWQHADGTPAAGNAGKAIRPALVLTAAAALGGP
;
A
#
# COMPACT_ATOMS: atom_id res chain seq x y z
N MET A 1 -16.67 -50.00 41.54
CA MET A 1 -17.85 -49.83 40.65
C MET A 1 -18.64 -48.67 41.24
N THR A 2 -18.84 -47.50 40.63
CA THR A 2 -18.72 -47.04 39.24
C THR A 2 -18.51 -45.52 39.24
N GLU A 3 -17.71 -45.11 38.27
CA GLU A 3 -17.33 -43.77 37.83
C GLU A 3 -18.52 -42.95 37.33
N THR A 4 -18.48 -41.61 37.44
CA THR A 4 -19.27 -40.76 36.53
C THR A 4 -18.52 -39.47 36.23
N ARG A 5 -17.82 -39.52 35.09
CA ARG A 5 -17.19 -38.45 34.33
C ARG A 5 -18.25 -37.47 33.79
N ARG A 6 -18.11 -36.16 34.05
CA ARG A 6 -18.77 -35.11 33.25
C ARG A 6 -17.77 -34.51 32.28
N GLY A 7 -17.99 -34.78 31.00
CA GLY A 7 -17.47 -33.98 29.89
C GLY A 7 -18.57 -33.05 29.37
N ALA A 8 -18.16 -31.86 28.93
CA ALA A 8 -18.81 -31.02 27.91
C ALA A 8 -17.82 -29.88 27.60
N THR A 9 -16.89 -30.07 26.66
CA THR A 9 -16.96 -29.60 25.26
C THR A 9 -17.32 -28.12 25.12
N ALA A 10 -16.29 -27.26 25.14
CA ALA A 10 -16.31 -26.00 24.40
C ALA A 10 -15.14 -26.06 23.40
N THR A 11 -15.47 -26.40 22.17
CA THR A 11 -14.53 -26.48 21.05
C THR A 11 -14.04 -25.07 20.75
N CYS A 12 -12.75 -24.84 20.99
CA CYS A 12 -12.04 -23.65 20.54
C CYS A 12 -12.15 -23.60 19.01
N ARG A 13 -12.72 -22.53 18.47
CA ARG A 13 -12.76 -22.28 17.02
C ARG A 13 -11.46 -21.55 16.66
N PRO A 14 -10.49 -22.19 15.99
CA PRO A 14 -9.31 -21.46 15.53
C PRO A 14 -9.74 -20.57 14.35
N THR A 15 -9.74 -19.25 14.58
CA THR A 15 -9.88 -18.25 13.54
C THR A 15 -8.72 -18.40 12.56
N GLY A 16 -9.06 -18.61 11.30
CA GLY A 16 -8.13 -18.91 10.22
C GLY A 16 -7.01 -17.88 10.10
N THR A 17 -5.81 -18.42 9.94
CA THR A 17 -4.61 -17.74 9.48
C THR A 17 -4.91 -17.02 8.16
N PRO A 18 -4.76 -15.69 8.04
CA PRO A 18 -4.76 -15.07 6.74
C PRO A 18 -3.46 -15.46 6.04
N GLU A 19 -3.63 -16.05 4.88
CA GLU A 19 -2.59 -16.61 4.05
C GLU A 19 -1.50 -15.57 3.73
N ARG A 20 -0.25 -16.04 3.77
CA ARG A 20 0.89 -15.28 3.23
C ARG A 20 0.62 -15.06 1.75
N HIS A 21 0.37 -13.82 1.37
CA HIS A 21 0.46 -13.41 -0.02
C HIS A 21 1.90 -13.68 -0.49
N GLY A 22 2.03 -14.60 -1.44
CA GLY A 22 3.30 -14.90 -2.09
C GLY A 22 3.90 -13.65 -2.74
N PRO A 23 5.22 -13.63 -2.99
CA PRO A 23 5.83 -12.53 -3.71
C PRO A 23 5.20 -12.42 -5.10
N ILE A 24 4.81 -11.20 -5.47
CA ILE A 24 4.38 -10.83 -6.80
C ILE A 24 5.42 -11.35 -7.79
N GLY A 25 5.04 -12.35 -8.58
CA GLY A 25 5.89 -12.98 -9.57
C GLY A 25 6.37 -11.95 -10.58
N THR A 26 7.69 -11.74 -10.64
CA THR A 26 8.35 -11.09 -11.76
C THR A 26 8.44 -12.09 -12.90
N GLN A 27 7.33 -12.34 -13.59
CA GLN A 27 7.39 -12.96 -14.91
C GLN A 27 7.64 -11.85 -15.94
N ARG A 28 8.91 -11.71 -16.34
CA ARG A 28 9.24 -11.19 -17.66
C ARG A 28 9.76 -12.37 -18.46
N GLU A 29 8.84 -13.11 -19.07
CA GLU A 29 9.17 -14.01 -20.15
C GLU A 29 9.74 -13.16 -21.29
N LYS A 30 10.95 -13.53 -21.71
CA LYS A 30 11.76 -12.82 -22.70
C LYS A 30 11.46 -13.45 -24.05
N GLU A 31 10.44 -12.95 -24.75
CA GLU A 31 10.20 -13.25 -26.16
C GLU A 31 10.89 -12.17 -27.03
N PRO A 32 11.77 -12.53 -27.98
CA PRO A 32 12.43 -11.58 -28.87
C PRO A 32 11.63 -11.40 -30.17
N GLY A 33 11.19 -10.16 -30.45
CA GLY A 33 10.52 -9.80 -31.70
C GLY A 33 10.78 -8.34 -32.09
N GLU A 34 11.72 -8.17 -33.02
CA GLU A 34 12.01 -7.08 -33.98
C GLU A 34 12.17 -5.60 -33.53
N PRO A 35 13.10 -4.85 -34.18
CA PRO A 35 13.48 -3.50 -33.76
C PRO A 35 12.65 -2.44 -34.50
N SER A 36 11.80 -1.73 -33.77
CA SER A 36 11.35 -0.39 -34.18
C SER A 36 11.29 0.49 -32.94
N ASP A 37 12.01 1.60 -33.03
CA ASP A 37 12.19 2.70 -32.07
C ASP A 37 13.02 2.42 -30.81
N GLY A 38 13.93 3.35 -30.55
CA GLY A 38 15.17 3.11 -29.81
C GLY A 38 15.02 2.92 -28.30
N PRO A 39 16.05 2.37 -27.62
CA PRO A 39 16.05 2.15 -26.16
C PRO A 39 15.89 3.42 -25.30
N GLY A 40 16.00 4.62 -25.91
CA GLY A 40 15.96 5.89 -25.20
C GLY A 40 14.56 6.32 -24.76
N GLU A 41 13.53 6.06 -25.57
CA GLU A 41 12.18 6.63 -25.34
C GLU A 41 11.46 5.93 -24.17
N ALA A 42 11.50 4.60 -24.12
CA ALA A 42 10.89 3.82 -23.04
C ALA A 42 11.57 4.06 -21.67
N VAL A 43 12.87 4.39 -21.65
CA VAL A 43 13.60 4.69 -20.41
C VAL A 43 13.26 6.11 -19.92
N VAL A 44 13.09 7.06 -20.85
CA VAL A 44 12.68 8.43 -20.53
C VAL A 44 11.25 8.45 -19.99
N GLU A 45 10.30 7.76 -20.63
CA GLU A 45 8.91 7.69 -20.15
C GLU A 45 8.80 7.04 -18.75
N GLY A 46 9.57 5.97 -18.49
CA GLY A 46 9.62 5.37 -17.16
C GLY A 46 10.16 6.32 -16.09
N HIS A 47 11.11 7.19 -16.44
CA HIS A 47 11.64 8.22 -15.55
C HIS A 47 10.61 9.32 -15.27
N GLU A 48 9.93 9.82 -16.31
CA GLU A 48 8.87 10.83 -16.16
C GLU A 48 7.71 10.32 -15.30
N ALA A 49 7.26 9.09 -15.51
CA ALA A 49 6.25 8.47 -14.67
C ALA A 49 6.69 8.39 -13.20
N ALA A 50 7.95 8.00 -12.93
CA ALA A 50 8.48 7.95 -11.58
C ALA A 50 8.54 9.34 -10.92
N LEU A 51 8.89 10.38 -11.68
CA LEU A 51 8.90 11.76 -11.21
C LEU A 51 7.48 12.21 -10.82
N LEU A 52 6.49 12.03 -11.69
CA LEU A 52 5.09 12.38 -11.42
C LEU A 52 4.56 11.69 -10.16
N LEU A 53 4.88 10.41 -9.95
CA LEU A 53 4.49 9.69 -8.75
C LEU A 53 5.18 10.22 -7.48
N SER A 54 6.44 10.62 -7.59
CA SER A 54 7.19 11.19 -6.47
C SER A 54 6.68 12.57 -6.07
N GLU A 55 6.40 13.44 -7.06
CA GLU A 55 5.84 14.77 -6.86
C GLU A 55 4.44 14.69 -6.27
N SER A 56 3.58 13.84 -6.83
CA SER A 56 2.23 13.62 -6.31
C SER A 56 2.24 13.17 -4.83
N ARG A 57 3.21 12.34 -4.45
CA ARG A 57 3.39 11.94 -3.04
C ARG A 57 3.85 13.11 -2.17
N ALA A 58 4.82 13.88 -2.65
CA ALA A 58 5.34 15.04 -1.92
C ALA A 58 4.24 16.08 -1.65
N SER A 59 3.27 16.23 -2.58
CA SER A 59 2.12 17.12 -2.42
C SER A 59 1.05 16.57 -1.48
N VAL A 60 0.77 15.27 -1.50
CA VAL A 60 -0.36 14.67 -0.76
C VAL A 60 0.01 14.22 0.66
N ASP A 61 1.21 13.68 0.87
CA ASP A 61 1.60 13.11 2.17
C ASP A 61 1.52 14.11 3.34
N PRO A 62 1.92 15.40 3.20
CA PRO A 62 1.79 16.39 4.28
C PRO A 62 0.34 16.66 4.67
N GLU A 63 -0.54 16.85 3.69
CA GLU A 63 -1.97 17.10 3.92
C GLU A 63 -2.66 15.88 4.52
N LEU A 64 -2.31 14.68 4.05
CA LEU A 64 -2.80 13.43 4.63
C LEU A 64 -2.37 13.28 6.09
N ARG A 65 -1.11 13.61 6.43
CA ARG A 65 -0.63 13.60 7.82
C ARG A 65 -1.37 14.61 8.67
N SER A 66 -1.62 15.81 8.16
CA SER A 66 -2.39 16.85 8.84
C SER A 66 -3.81 16.37 9.14
N ALA A 67 -4.50 15.80 8.16
CA ALA A 67 -5.85 15.25 8.33
C ALA A 67 -5.90 14.08 9.33
N ILE A 68 -4.89 13.21 9.33
CA ILE A 68 -4.79 12.12 10.31
C ILE A 68 -4.53 12.67 11.73
N ALA A 69 -3.78 13.76 11.84
CA ALA A 69 -3.49 14.38 13.14
C ALA A 69 -4.74 14.93 13.82
N THR A 70 -5.80 15.27 13.09
CA THR A 70 -7.08 15.74 13.67
C THR A 70 -7.99 14.63 14.18
N LEU A 71 -7.66 13.35 13.91
CA LEU A 71 -8.48 12.22 14.34
C LEU A 71 -8.36 11.96 15.86
N PRO A 72 -9.41 11.42 16.50
CA PRO A 72 -9.30 10.87 17.85
C PRO A 72 -8.20 9.81 17.93
N GLU A 73 -7.55 9.73 19.09
CA GLU A 73 -6.33 8.93 19.27
C GLU A 73 -6.45 7.47 18.82
N SER A 74 -7.56 6.81 19.15
CA SER A 74 -7.79 5.41 18.74
C SER A 74 -7.84 5.24 17.23
N MET A 75 -8.47 6.16 16.51
CA MET A 75 -8.56 6.13 15.04
C MET A 75 -7.24 6.54 14.40
N ARG A 76 -6.56 7.53 14.96
CA ARG A 76 -5.24 7.97 14.51
C ARG A 76 -4.24 6.82 14.52
N ARG A 77 -4.16 6.04 15.61
CA ARG A 77 -3.28 4.87 15.69
C ARG A 77 -3.55 3.84 14.59
N VAL A 78 -4.83 3.56 14.33
CA VAL A 78 -5.26 2.65 13.26
C VAL A 78 -4.83 3.18 11.90
N ALA A 79 -5.07 4.46 11.61
CA ALA A 79 -4.66 5.09 10.36
C ALA A 79 -3.13 5.04 10.16
N LEU A 80 -2.35 5.44 11.16
CA LEU A 80 -0.89 5.44 11.09
C LEU A 80 -0.31 4.03 10.86
N TYR A 81 -0.91 3.01 11.47
CA TYR A 81 -0.56 1.62 11.22
C TYR A 81 -0.87 1.21 9.76
N HIS A 82 -2.07 1.52 9.27
CA HIS A 82 -2.47 1.17 7.89
C HIS A 82 -1.63 1.85 6.82
N PHE A 83 -1.19 3.09 7.06
CA PHE A 83 -0.26 3.77 6.16
C PHE A 83 1.19 3.30 6.29
N GLY A 84 1.48 2.39 7.23
CA GLY A 84 2.83 1.89 7.49
C GLY A 84 3.75 2.95 8.11
N TRP A 85 3.18 3.97 8.75
CA TRP A 85 3.93 5.04 9.44
C TRP A 85 4.19 4.74 10.91
N GLN A 86 3.46 3.78 11.48
CA GLN A 86 3.76 3.20 12.79
C GLN A 86 3.61 1.69 12.76
N HIS A 87 4.39 1.00 13.60
CA HIS A 87 4.21 -0.40 13.92
C HIS A 87 3.05 -0.60 14.92
N ALA A 88 2.65 -1.85 15.14
CA ALA A 88 1.54 -2.17 16.04
C ALA A 88 1.80 -1.77 17.51
N ASP A 89 3.08 -1.70 17.90
CA ASP A 89 3.56 -1.23 19.21
C ASP A 89 3.60 0.30 19.33
N GLY A 90 3.31 1.04 18.24
CA GLY A 90 3.34 2.50 18.19
C GLY A 90 4.70 3.10 17.83
N THR A 91 5.72 2.28 17.57
CA THR A 91 7.03 2.79 17.12
C THR A 91 6.95 3.32 15.68
N PRO A 92 7.69 4.40 15.32
CA PRO A 92 7.69 4.91 13.95
C PRO A 92 8.19 3.87 12.94
N ALA A 93 7.57 3.84 11.76
CA ALA A 93 7.96 2.96 10.67
C ALA A 93 8.37 3.80 9.45
N ALA A 94 9.37 3.32 8.70
CA ALA A 94 9.85 3.94 7.46
C ALA A 94 8.98 3.57 6.23
N GLY A 95 7.74 3.13 6.45
CA GLY A 95 6.84 2.75 5.38
C GLY A 95 6.33 3.97 4.60
N ASN A 96 6.13 3.79 3.31
CA ASN A 96 5.51 4.80 2.45
C ASN A 96 4.00 4.51 2.30
N ALA A 97 3.20 5.56 2.06
CA ALA A 97 1.74 5.49 1.91
C ALA A 97 1.23 4.77 0.63
N GLY A 98 1.93 3.75 0.14
CA GLY A 98 1.59 2.98 -1.06
C GLY A 98 2.30 3.49 -2.32
N LYS A 99 1.74 3.27 -3.52
CA LYS A 99 2.39 3.53 -4.82
C LYS A 99 2.16 4.93 -5.42
N ALA A 100 1.36 5.79 -4.79
CA ALA A 100 0.97 7.12 -5.30
C ALA A 100 0.25 7.16 -6.67
N ILE A 101 -0.11 6.02 -7.26
CA ILE A 101 -0.83 5.96 -8.56
C ILE A 101 -2.15 6.74 -8.53
N ARG A 102 -2.98 6.51 -7.51
CA ARG A 102 -4.29 7.20 -7.39
C ARG A 102 -4.15 8.72 -7.27
N PRO A 103 -3.37 9.28 -6.33
CA PRO A 103 -3.22 10.73 -6.25
C PRO A 103 -2.59 11.31 -7.51
N ALA A 104 -1.61 10.64 -8.14
CA ALA A 104 -1.01 11.13 -9.37
C ALA A 104 -2.01 11.24 -10.51
N LEU A 105 -2.83 10.22 -10.74
CA LEU A 105 -3.87 10.26 -11.77
C LEU A 105 -4.88 11.39 -11.54
N VAL A 106 -5.24 11.68 -10.29
CA VAL A 106 -6.17 12.76 -9.97
C VAL A 106 -5.53 14.12 -10.22
N LEU A 107 -4.30 14.34 -9.75
CA LEU A 107 -3.61 15.62 -9.88
C LEU A 107 -3.26 15.92 -11.35
N THR A 108 -2.75 14.94 -12.10
CA THR A 108 -2.44 15.14 -13.52
C THR A 108 -3.69 15.35 -14.37
N ALA A 109 -4.79 14.65 -14.07
CA ALA A 109 -6.07 14.89 -14.74
C ALA A 109 -6.62 16.29 -14.44
N ALA A 110 -6.51 16.76 -13.19
CA ALA A 110 -6.90 18.11 -12.82
C ALA A 110 -6.07 19.16 -13.57
N ALA A 111 -4.73 19.00 -13.59
CA ALA A 111 -3.82 19.87 -14.32
C ALA A 111 -4.11 19.89 -15.83
N ALA A 112 -4.40 18.74 -16.44
CA ALA A 112 -4.75 18.64 -17.86
C ALA A 112 -6.05 19.40 -18.22
N LEU A 113 -6.95 19.57 -17.25
CA LEU A 113 -8.19 20.34 -17.39
C LEU A 113 -8.04 21.81 -16.99
N GLY A 114 -6.81 22.29 -16.72
CA GLY A 114 -6.53 23.67 -16.31
C GLY A 114 -6.71 23.93 -14.82
N GLY A 115 -6.80 22.89 -14.00
CA GLY A 115 -6.67 22.97 -12.56
C GLY A 115 -5.24 23.31 -12.12
N PRO A 116 -5.05 23.74 -10.86
CA PRO A 116 -3.73 23.99 -10.30
C PRO A 116 -2.90 22.71 -10.18
#